data_AF-A0A9E5M5S6-F1
#
_entry.id   AF-A0A9E5M5S6-F1
#
_cell.length_a   1.000
_cell.length_b   1.000
_cell.length_c   1.000
_cell.angle_alpha   90.00
_cell.angle_beta   90.00
_cell.angle_gamma   90.00
#
_symmetry.space_group_name_H-M   'P 1'
#
loop_
_entity.id
_entity.type
_entity.pdbx_description
1 polymer ?
#
loop_
_entity_poly.entity_id
_entity_poly.type
_entity_poly.pdbx_seq_one_letter_code
_entity_poly.pdbx_strand_id
1 'polypeptide(L)'
;ALERKGMLGANPEAAVWSMEPIRTKVVAANDQGEPVVRQLDASAILGVPFDENWIVEEASRYEVAGRVLSPPPGESTAILRRELGRWVVDFYAAGRWLHTQPLLEKELGSAMAVELGALLAQLEGEGVLEELQMLALRDNQSQPGAGAFLGSLSFPSKVEPRLPPRLSGQPWNLPPPTLTEKRLAKAEQAKQRKILQAGGLVYAAVMALAAVYFSLPFLRLKMAERQLAAISTEAEKIRSTAMAWREAGALVNSQMNVLEVLWQISRPLVEKDPPQIDGVRLTQFEYNGKHVFLTGEGKDLEQTEKYFNWLKGNKELALYQWSHPQPRLLPNGNAQFQAEGIPPGAAPKEGEEGGTDANANGS
;
A
#
# COMPACT_ATOMS: atom_id res chain seq x y z
N ALA A 1 5.79 -8.36 -44.18
CA ALA A 1 6.48 -8.65 -45.47
C ALA A 1 8.00 -8.49 -45.35
N LEU A 2 8.50 -7.40 -44.79
CA LEU A 2 9.94 -7.12 -44.62
C LEU A 2 10.64 -8.10 -43.65
N GLU A 3 9.97 -8.46 -42.55
CA GLU A 3 10.43 -9.49 -41.60
C GLU A 3 10.57 -10.87 -42.26
N ARG A 4 9.57 -11.27 -43.08
CA ARG A 4 9.63 -12.49 -43.89
C ARG A 4 10.76 -12.49 -44.93
N LYS A 5 11.25 -11.32 -45.34
CA LYS A 5 12.37 -11.17 -46.28
C LYS A 5 13.74 -11.06 -45.57
N GLY A 6 13.79 -11.18 -44.24
CA GLY A 6 15.03 -11.11 -43.46
C GLY A 6 15.71 -9.74 -43.46
N MET A 7 15.04 -8.69 -43.94
CA MET A 7 15.63 -7.35 -44.12
C MET A 7 15.74 -6.53 -42.83
N LEU A 8 15.24 -7.05 -41.70
CA LEU A 8 15.25 -6.37 -40.40
C LEU A 8 16.45 -6.74 -39.53
N GLY A 9 17.36 -7.58 -40.03
CA GLY A 9 18.51 -8.08 -39.27
C GLY A 9 18.11 -9.00 -38.10
N ALA A 10 19.08 -9.31 -37.25
CA ALA A 10 18.89 -10.21 -36.09
C ALA A 10 18.07 -9.59 -34.94
N ASN A 11 17.89 -8.26 -34.94
CA ASN A 11 17.11 -7.54 -33.92
C ASN A 11 16.15 -6.53 -34.57
N PRO A 12 14.90 -6.94 -34.89
CA PRO A 12 13.93 -6.07 -35.57
C PRO A 12 13.51 -4.85 -34.73
N GLU A 13 13.69 -4.89 -33.40
CA GLU A 13 13.39 -3.78 -32.49
C GLU A 13 14.45 -2.66 -32.53
N ALA A 14 15.66 -2.97 -32.99
CA ALA A 14 16.74 -1.99 -33.13
C ALA A 14 16.69 -1.22 -34.45
N ALA A 15 15.94 -1.73 -35.45
CA ALA A 15 15.79 -1.08 -36.73
C ALA A 15 15.01 0.23 -36.57
N VAL A 16 15.55 1.32 -37.13
CA VAL A 16 14.85 2.62 -37.15
C VAL A 16 14.07 2.73 -38.45
N TRP A 17 12.77 2.96 -38.32
CA TRP A 17 11.84 2.98 -39.45
C TRP A 17 11.39 4.41 -39.68
N SER A 18 11.43 4.84 -40.94
CA SER A 18 10.72 6.02 -41.39
C SER A 18 9.78 5.57 -42.50
N MET A 19 8.47 5.72 -42.26
CA MET A 19 7.43 5.47 -43.24
C MET A 19 6.89 6.81 -43.72
N GLU A 20 6.97 7.04 -45.02
CA GLU A 20 6.45 8.24 -45.66
C GLU A 20 5.37 7.85 -46.66
N PRO A 21 4.12 8.32 -46.50
CA PRO A 21 3.07 8.05 -47.46
C PRO A 21 3.38 8.76 -48.77
N ILE A 22 3.69 8.00 -49.82
CA ILE A 22 3.87 8.53 -51.17
C ILE A 22 2.50 8.86 -51.76
N ARG A 23 1.52 7.97 -51.57
CA ARG A 23 0.19 8.12 -52.16
C ARG A 23 -0.89 7.47 -51.31
N THR A 24 -2.02 8.15 -51.16
CA THR A 24 -3.22 7.60 -50.53
C THR A 24 -4.37 7.70 -51.52
N LYS A 25 -4.95 6.56 -51.89
CA LYS A 25 -6.13 6.45 -52.74
C LYS A 25 -7.28 5.86 -51.95
N VAL A 26 -8.43 6.53 -51.95
CA VAL A 26 -9.68 5.95 -51.49
C VAL A 26 -10.26 5.17 -52.67
N VAL A 27 -10.23 3.85 -52.61
CA VAL A 27 -10.84 2.98 -53.63
C VAL A 27 -12.30 2.77 -53.25
N ALA A 28 -13.19 2.78 -54.25
CA ALA A 28 -14.60 2.48 -54.05
C ALA A 28 -14.76 1.11 -53.37
N ALA A 29 -15.71 1.04 -52.43
CA ALA A 29 -15.90 -0.08 -51.53
C ALA A 29 -15.97 -1.43 -52.25
N ASN A 30 -15.40 -2.48 -51.64
CA ASN A 30 -15.77 -3.86 -51.98
C ASN A 30 -17.27 -4.08 -51.68
N ASP A 31 -17.84 -5.21 -52.12
CA ASP A 31 -19.27 -5.60 -52.01
C ASP A 31 -19.93 -5.44 -50.61
N GLN A 32 -19.16 -5.10 -49.57
CA GLN A 32 -19.59 -4.84 -48.19
C GLN A 32 -19.72 -3.36 -47.81
N GLY A 33 -19.47 -2.40 -48.72
CA GLY A 33 -19.81 -0.98 -48.53
C GLY A 33 -18.84 -0.14 -47.68
N GLU A 34 -17.72 -0.69 -47.20
CA GLU A 34 -16.68 0.09 -46.50
C GLU A 34 -15.63 0.64 -47.48
N PRO A 35 -15.27 1.94 -47.40
CA PRO A 35 -14.25 2.54 -48.27
C PRO A 35 -12.87 1.94 -47.96
N VAL A 36 -12.25 1.30 -48.96
CA VAL A 36 -10.91 0.71 -48.83
C VAL A 36 -9.87 1.77 -49.19
N VAL A 37 -9.12 2.23 -48.20
CA VAL A 37 -7.98 3.14 -48.43
C VAL A 37 -6.76 2.31 -48.82
N ARG A 38 -6.29 2.47 -50.06
CA ARG A 38 -4.99 1.94 -50.52
C ARG A 38 -3.93 3.01 -50.34
N GLN A 39 -2.91 2.71 -49.53
CA GLN A 39 -1.81 3.62 -49.27
C GLN A 39 -0.49 2.98 -49.73
N LEU A 40 0.28 3.74 -50.51
CA LEU A 40 1.64 3.39 -50.90
C LEU A 40 2.61 4.15 -50.00
N ASP A 41 3.37 3.41 -49.20
CA ASP A 41 4.35 3.95 -48.26
C ASP A 41 5.78 3.64 -48.72
N ALA A 42 6.62 4.67 -48.78
CA ALA A 42 8.07 4.47 -48.78
C ALA A 42 8.49 4.13 -47.35
N SER A 43 9.15 2.99 -47.17
CA SER A 43 9.80 2.63 -45.91
C SER A 43 11.32 2.70 -46.08
N ALA A 44 11.96 3.56 -45.29
CA ALA A 44 13.41 3.57 -45.13
C ALA A 44 13.74 2.86 -43.82
N ILE A 45 14.63 1.87 -43.90
CA ILE A 45 15.05 1.05 -42.77
C ILE A 45 16.54 1.29 -42.58
N LEU A 46 16.90 1.81 -41.41
CA LEU A 46 18.29 1.89 -40.99
C LEU A 46 18.53 0.72 -40.04
N GLY A 47 18.96 -0.41 -40.62
CA GLY A 47 19.30 -1.63 -39.90
C GLY A 47 20.81 -1.69 -39.67
N VAL A 48 21.21 -2.06 -38.46
CA VAL A 48 22.59 -2.43 -38.11
C VAL A 48 22.54 -3.88 -37.60
N PRO A 49 23.49 -4.75 -37.97
CA PRO A 49 24.62 -4.53 -38.87
C PRO A 49 24.26 -4.77 -40.36
N PHE A 50 24.94 -4.04 -41.25
CA PHE A 50 24.99 -4.41 -42.68
C PHE A 50 25.93 -5.62 -42.83
N ASP A 51 25.59 -6.54 -43.73
CA ASP A 51 26.48 -7.65 -44.08
C ASP A 51 27.81 -7.09 -44.63
N GLU A 52 28.94 -7.62 -44.16
CA GLU A 52 30.29 -7.21 -44.60
C GLU A 52 30.42 -7.35 -46.13
N ASN A 53 29.70 -8.29 -46.73
CA ASN A 53 29.67 -8.50 -48.17
C ASN A 53 29.03 -7.35 -48.96
N TRP A 54 28.28 -6.45 -48.30
CA TRP A 54 27.64 -5.29 -48.94
C TRP A 54 28.53 -4.05 -48.89
N ILE A 55 29.64 -4.11 -48.17
CA ILE A 55 30.61 -3.02 -48.07
C ILE A 55 31.55 -3.11 -49.27
N VAL A 56 31.42 -2.17 -50.20
CA VAL A 56 32.35 -2.05 -51.33
C VAL A 56 33.53 -1.17 -50.89
N GLU A 57 34.68 -1.79 -50.61
CA GLU A 57 35.88 -1.10 -50.10
C GLU A 57 36.52 -0.16 -51.13
N GLU A 58 36.40 -0.46 -52.43
CA GLU A 58 36.98 0.33 -53.52
C GLU A 58 35.97 0.59 -54.64
N ALA A 59 35.12 1.61 -54.48
CA ALA A 59 34.29 2.10 -55.57
C ALA A 59 35.08 3.15 -56.39
N SER A 60 35.40 2.83 -57.64
CA SER A 60 36.12 3.74 -58.55
C SER A 60 35.30 4.99 -58.92
N ARG A 61 33.96 4.91 -58.83
CA ARG A 61 33.03 6.03 -59.03
C ARG A 61 31.82 5.85 -58.13
N TYR A 62 31.38 6.94 -57.52
CA TYR A 62 30.10 7.01 -56.81
C TYR A 62 29.09 7.73 -57.70
N GLU A 63 27.99 7.04 -58.00
CA GLU A 63 26.85 7.63 -58.68
C GLU A 63 25.78 7.98 -57.65
N VAL A 64 25.08 9.08 -57.91
CA VAL A 64 24.08 9.56 -56.96
C VAL A 64 22.79 8.78 -57.14
N ALA A 65 22.23 8.28 -56.04
CA ALA A 65 20.93 7.63 -56.04
C ALA A 65 19.84 8.53 -56.65
N GLY A 66 18.91 7.91 -57.39
CA GLY A 66 17.79 8.61 -58.04
C GLY A 66 17.00 9.52 -57.09
N ARG A 67 16.89 9.16 -55.82
CA ARG A 67 16.20 9.97 -54.79
C ARG A 67 16.75 11.39 -54.61
N VAL A 68 18.02 11.62 -54.92
CA VAL A 68 18.69 12.94 -54.75
C VAL A 68 18.63 13.76 -56.05
N LEU A 69 18.00 13.23 -57.11
CA LEU A 69 17.79 13.95 -58.35
C LEU A 69 16.46 14.70 -58.31
N SER A 70 16.44 15.91 -58.87
CA SER A 70 15.20 16.67 -59.00
C SER A 70 14.31 16.01 -60.07
N PRO A 71 13.08 15.60 -59.74
CA PRO A 71 12.18 14.99 -60.70
C PRO A 71 11.76 15.99 -61.78
N PRO A 72 11.41 15.53 -62.99
CA PRO A 72 10.74 16.37 -63.98
C PRO A 72 9.39 16.87 -63.44
N PRO A 73 8.88 18.02 -63.93
CA PRO A 73 7.56 18.50 -63.54
C PRO A 73 6.47 17.53 -64.02
N GLY A 74 5.60 17.12 -63.09
CA GLY A 74 4.49 16.19 -63.36
C GLY A 74 4.13 15.36 -62.14
N GLU A 75 3.00 14.65 -62.22
CA GLU A 75 2.55 13.74 -61.16
C GLU A 75 3.22 12.37 -61.28
N SER A 76 3.35 11.82 -62.49
CA SER A 76 4.00 10.52 -62.73
C SER A 76 5.11 10.72 -63.75
N THR A 77 6.36 10.77 -63.29
CA THR A 77 7.51 11.07 -64.14
C THR A 77 8.63 10.06 -63.95
N ALA A 78 9.47 9.90 -64.96
CA ALA A 78 10.60 8.99 -64.92
C ALA A 78 11.87 9.68 -65.42
N ILE A 79 13.01 9.28 -64.87
CA ILE A 79 14.33 9.71 -65.32
C ILE A 79 15.09 8.48 -65.80
N LEU A 80 15.52 8.49 -67.06
CA LEU A 80 16.46 7.52 -67.61
C LEU A 80 17.86 8.12 -67.52
N ARG A 81 18.75 7.47 -66.77
CA ARG A 81 20.13 7.89 -66.56
C ARG A 81 21.10 6.72 -66.66
N ARG A 82 22.39 7.03 -66.73
CA ARG A 82 23.44 6.02 -66.70
C ARG A 82 24.03 5.92 -65.29
N GLU A 83 24.15 4.70 -64.77
CA GLU A 83 24.80 4.36 -63.50
C GLU A 83 25.86 3.29 -63.72
N LEU A 84 27.12 3.59 -63.40
CA LEU A 84 28.26 2.66 -63.52
C LEU A 84 28.33 1.97 -64.90
N GLY A 85 27.95 2.71 -65.94
CA GLY A 85 27.95 2.24 -67.32
C GLY A 85 26.69 1.52 -67.79
N ARG A 86 25.72 1.24 -66.90
CA ARG A 86 24.40 0.64 -67.22
C ARG A 86 23.31 1.69 -67.25
N TRP A 87 22.23 1.44 -67.98
CA TRP A 87 21.05 2.31 -67.93
C TRP A 87 20.20 1.98 -66.71
N VAL A 88 19.70 3.01 -66.06
CA VAL A 88 18.87 2.92 -64.87
C VAL A 88 17.72 3.89 -65.02
N VAL A 89 16.53 3.44 -64.63
CA VAL A 89 15.32 4.25 -64.66
C VAL A 89 14.84 4.47 -63.25
N ASP A 90 14.68 5.74 -62.90
CA ASP A 90 14.11 6.18 -61.65
C ASP A 90 12.69 6.69 -61.90
N PHE A 91 11.71 6.11 -61.20
CA PHE A 91 10.32 6.52 -61.25
C PHE A 91 9.98 7.44 -60.08
N TYR A 92 9.18 8.46 -60.36
CA TYR A 92 8.72 9.46 -59.41
C TYR A 92 7.21 9.61 -59.46
N ALA A 93 6.61 9.74 -58.28
CA ALA A 93 5.19 10.04 -58.10
C ALA A 93 5.05 11.30 -57.22
N ALA A 94 4.29 12.29 -57.68
CA ALA A 94 4.10 13.60 -57.04
C ALA A 94 5.42 14.26 -56.61
N GLY A 95 6.45 14.14 -57.44
CA GLY A 95 7.81 14.65 -57.15
C GLY A 95 8.59 13.87 -56.09
N ARG A 96 8.13 12.69 -55.68
CA ARG A 96 8.83 11.81 -54.74
C ARG A 96 9.36 10.58 -55.46
N TRP A 97 10.56 10.16 -55.08
CA TRP A 97 11.17 8.94 -55.62
C TRP A 97 10.38 7.71 -55.17
N LEU A 98 10.14 6.79 -56.11
CA LEU A 98 9.28 5.64 -55.90
C LEU A 98 10.01 4.32 -56.16
N HIS A 99 10.69 4.20 -57.30
CA HIS A 99 11.39 2.97 -57.66
C HIS A 99 12.59 3.26 -58.55
N THR A 100 13.64 2.45 -58.42
CA THR A 100 14.81 2.47 -59.30
C THR A 100 15.03 1.08 -59.83
N GLN A 101 15.09 0.94 -61.15
CA GLN A 101 15.38 -0.34 -61.80
C GLN A 101 16.54 -0.19 -62.78
N PRO A 102 17.60 -1.02 -62.67
CA PRO A 102 18.60 -1.14 -63.72
C PRO A 102 17.97 -1.86 -64.92
N LEU A 103 18.21 -1.31 -66.10
CA LEU A 103 17.84 -1.93 -67.37
C LEU A 103 18.91 -2.95 -67.77
N LEU A 104 18.47 -4.03 -68.41
CA LEU A 104 19.33 -5.08 -68.95
C LEU A 104 20.09 -4.58 -70.17
N GLU A 105 19.43 -3.78 -71.01
CA GLU A 105 20.01 -3.25 -72.22
C GLU A 105 21.03 -2.12 -71.95
N LYS A 106 22.15 -2.17 -72.66
CA LYS A 106 23.26 -1.20 -72.51
C LYS A 106 23.21 -0.06 -73.51
N GLU A 107 22.47 -0.24 -74.60
CA GLU A 107 22.39 0.70 -75.71
C GLU A 107 20.95 1.22 -75.89
N LEU A 108 20.81 2.47 -76.31
CA LEU A 108 19.52 3.10 -76.56
C LEU A 108 18.95 2.57 -77.87
N GLY A 109 18.03 1.60 -77.79
CA GLY A 109 17.43 0.95 -78.95
C GLY A 109 16.01 0.45 -78.68
N SER A 110 15.41 -0.20 -79.68
CA SER A 110 14.05 -0.74 -79.59
C SER A 110 13.90 -1.80 -78.48
N ALA A 111 14.94 -2.59 -78.21
CA ALA A 111 14.93 -3.58 -77.13
C ALA A 111 14.74 -2.91 -75.74
N MET A 112 15.42 -1.80 -75.50
CA MET A 112 15.26 -1.01 -74.27
C MET A 112 13.87 -0.38 -74.18
N ALA A 113 13.29 0.05 -75.30
CA ALA A 113 11.92 0.59 -75.33
C ALA A 113 10.89 -0.47 -74.93
N VAL A 114 11.09 -1.72 -75.37
CA VAL A 114 10.25 -2.86 -74.97
C VAL A 114 10.43 -3.18 -73.48
N GLU A 115 11.67 -3.18 -72.98
CA GLU A 115 11.95 -3.38 -71.55
C GLU A 115 11.28 -2.31 -70.69
N LEU A 116 11.40 -1.04 -71.08
CA LEU A 116 10.72 0.09 -70.44
C LEU A 116 9.20 -0.03 -70.47
N GLY A 117 8.63 -0.42 -71.60
CA GLY A 117 7.20 -0.64 -71.73
C GLY A 117 6.69 -1.77 -70.82
N ALA A 118 7.43 -2.88 -70.75
CA ALA A 118 7.10 -3.99 -69.87
C ALA A 118 7.18 -3.60 -68.39
N LEU A 119 8.20 -2.82 -68.01
CA LEU A 119 8.40 -2.30 -66.67
C LEU A 119 7.24 -1.35 -66.29
N LEU A 120 6.89 -0.41 -67.16
CA LEU A 120 5.75 0.49 -66.95
C LEU A 120 4.45 -0.28 -66.78
N ALA A 121 4.19 -1.27 -67.66
CA ALA A 121 3.00 -2.11 -67.54
C ALA A 121 2.95 -2.90 -66.23
N GLN A 122 4.11 -3.34 -65.72
CA GLN A 122 4.21 -3.98 -64.41
C GLN A 122 3.88 -2.99 -63.28
N LEU A 123 4.48 -1.80 -63.27
CA LEU A 123 4.23 -0.81 -62.22
C LEU A 123 2.79 -0.28 -62.24
N GLU A 124 2.20 -0.13 -63.43
CA GLU A 124 0.78 0.22 -63.59
C GLU A 124 -0.13 -0.92 -63.12
N GLY A 125 0.18 -2.17 -63.47
CA GLY A 125 -0.57 -3.35 -63.03
C GLY A 125 -0.51 -3.59 -61.52
N GLU A 126 0.63 -3.30 -60.88
CA GLU A 126 0.77 -3.31 -59.42
C GLU A 126 0.11 -2.09 -58.74
N GLY A 127 -0.32 -1.10 -59.52
CA GLY A 127 -0.92 0.14 -59.03
C GLY A 127 0.08 1.08 -58.34
N VAL A 128 1.36 0.88 -58.60
CA VAL A 128 2.49 1.63 -58.04
C VAL A 128 2.67 2.94 -58.80
N LEU A 129 2.64 2.89 -60.14
CA LEU A 129 2.62 4.06 -61.02
C LEU A 129 1.25 4.16 -61.71
N GLU A 130 0.84 5.36 -62.12
CA GLU A 130 -0.24 5.51 -63.11
C GLU A 130 0.36 5.64 -64.50
N GLU A 131 -0.40 6.26 -65.41
CA GLU A 131 0.09 6.68 -66.71
C GLU A 131 1.29 7.62 -66.56
N LEU A 132 2.40 7.23 -67.19
CA LEU A 132 3.61 8.03 -67.22
C LEU A 132 3.40 9.30 -68.05
N GLN A 133 3.49 10.46 -67.41
CA GLN A 133 3.31 11.76 -68.06
C GLN A 133 4.56 12.23 -68.80
N MET A 134 5.75 11.88 -68.30
CA MET A 134 7.01 12.32 -68.89
C MET A 134 8.19 11.41 -68.54
N LEU A 135 8.98 11.05 -69.55
CA LEU A 135 10.32 10.48 -69.38
C LEU A 135 11.40 11.52 -69.73
N ALA A 136 12.29 11.82 -68.78
CA ALA A 136 13.47 12.65 -69.02
C ALA A 136 14.72 11.77 -69.19
N LEU A 137 15.33 11.80 -70.37
CA LEU A 137 16.66 11.21 -70.60
C LEU A 137 17.73 12.19 -70.12
N ARG A 138 18.50 11.81 -69.10
CA ARG A 138 19.59 12.61 -68.54
C ARG A 138 20.92 11.89 -68.70
N ASP A 139 21.73 12.37 -69.64
CA ASP A 139 23.10 11.88 -69.85
C ASP A 139 24.08 13.07 -69.96
N ASN A 140 25.35 12.81 -69.60
CA ASN A 140 26.44 13.78 -69.72
C ASN A 140 26.94 13.93 -71.17
N GLN A 141 26.67 12.93 -72.01
CA GLN A 141 27.08 12.92 -73.41
C GLN A 141 25.83 12.88 -74.28
N SER A 142 25.71 13.81 -75.23
CA SER A 142 24.65 13.77 -76.23
C SER A 142 24.89 12.54 -77.11
N GLN A 143 24.14 11.46 -76.87
CA GLN A 143 24.35 10.22 -77.59
C GLN A 143 23.65 10.26 -78.96
N PRO A 144 24.34 9.84 -80.04
CA PRO A 144 23.71 9.66 -81.33
C PRO A 144 22.61 8.58 -81.19
N GLY A 145 21.39 8.89 -81.63
CA GLY A 145 20.25 7.97 -81.58
C GLY A 145 19.28 8.19 -80.41
N ALA A 146 19.59 9.06 -79.44
CA ALA A 146 18.68 9.39 -78.35
C ALA A 146 17.31 9.88 -78.85
N GLY A 147 17.28 10.77 -79.85
CA GLY A 147 16.03 11.27 -80.44
C GLY A 147 15.20 10.20 -81.15
N ALA A 148 15.85 9.25 -81.83
CA ALA A 148 15.17 8.15 -82.51
C ALA A 148 14.57 7.15 -81.51
N PHE A 149 15.30 6.85 -80.43
CA PHE A 149 14.81 6.05 -79.33
C PHE A 149 13.61 6.72 -78.64
N LEU A 150 13.74 8.00 -78.27
CA LEU A 150 12.65 8.75 -77.63
C LEU A 150 11.40 8.85 -78.51
N GLY A 151 11.57 8.98 -79.83
CA GLY A 151 10.46 8.97 -80.79
C GLY A 151 9.80 7.60 -80.97
N SER A 152 10.44 6.51 -80.55
CA SER A 152 9.86 5.16 -80.58
C SER A 152 8.99 4.84 -79.35
N LEU A 153 9.04 5.69 -78.31
CA LEU A 153 8.26 5.51 -77.09
C LEU A 153 6.84 6.03 -77.29
N SER A 154 5.87 5.36 -76.67
CA SER A 154 4.45 5.71 -76.73
C SER A 154 4.05 6.88 -75.83
N PHE A 155 4.98 7.41 -75.02
CA PHE A 155 4.73 8.42 -74.00
C PHE A 155 5.65 9.65 -74.17
N PRO A 156 5.27 10.82 -73.63
CA PRO A 156 6.04 12.04 -73.80
C PRO A 156 7.44 11.90 -73.22
N SER A 157 8.45 12.27 -74.01
CA SER A 157 9.84 12.17 -73.58
C SER A 157 10.67 13.36 -74.02
N LYS A 158 11.65 13.72 -73.18
CA LYS A 158 12.54 14.87 -73.39
C LYS A 158 13.97 14.53 -73.00
N VAL A 159 14.92 15.13 -73.71
CA VAL A 159 16.33 15.09 -73.31
C VAL A 159 16.61 16.30 -72.43
N GLU A 160 17.12 16.05 -71.22
CA GLU A 160 17.52 17.09 -70.28
C GLU A 160 19.01 16.94 -69.94
N PRO A 161 19.74 18.04 -69.72
CA PRO A 161 21.11 17.95 -69.22
C PRO A 161 21.13 17.34 -67.81
N ARG A 162 22.23 16.67 -67.45
CA ARG A 162 22.41 16.14 -66.08
C ARG A 162 22.37 17.30 -65.07
N LEU A 163 21.40 17.24 -64.16
CA LEU A 163 21.28 18.18 -63.06
C LEU A 163 22.19 17.77 -61.89
N PRO A 164 22.75 18.76 -61.14
CA PRO A 164 23.48 18.46 -59.92
C PRO A 164 22.53 17.84 -58.87
N PRO A 165 23.04 16.92 -58.03
CA PRO A 165 22.23 16.31 -56.99
C PRO A 165 21.77 17.37 -55.97
N ARG A 166 20.51 17.27 -55.55
CA ARG A 166 19.92 18.12 -54.51
C ARG A 166 19.36 17.23 -53.42
N LEU A 167 19.77 17.51 -52.17
CA LEU A 167 19.15 16.88 -51.02
C LEU A 167 17.65 17.22 -51.02
N SER A 168 16.81 16.23 -50.75
CA SER A 168 15.38 16.47 -50.58
C SER A 168 15.17 17.48 -49.45
N GLY A 169 14.29 18.46 -49.66
CA GLY A 169 14.00 19.48 -48.64
C GLY A 169 13.35 18.94 -47.36
N GLN A 170 12.80 17.71 -47.42
CA GLN A 170 12.26 17.03 -46.24
C GLN A 170 13.37 16.26 -45.51
N PRO A 171 13.63 16.59 -44.22
CA PRO A 171 14.61 15.86 -43.42
C PRO A 171 14.07 14.45 -43.09
N TRP A 172 14.91 13.43 -43.23
CA TRP A 172 14.54 12.08 -42.78
C TRP A 172 14.38 12.06 -41.26
N ASN A 173 13.25 11.54 -40.79
CA ASN A 173 13.06 11.23 -39.38
C ASN A 173 13.65 9.85 -39.05
N LEU A 174 14.92 9.67 -39.39
CA LEU A 174 15.70 8.48 -39.04
C LEU A 174 16.70 8.90 -37.95
N PRO A 175 16.31 8.88 -36.66
CA PRO A 175 17.27 9.07 -35.60
C PRO A 175 18.37 7.99 -35.69
N PRO A 176 19.65 8.33 -35.50
CA PRO A 176 20.70 7.33 -35.44
C PRO A 176 20.40 6.30 -34.32
N PRO A 177 20.76 5.02 -34.53
CA PRO A 177 20.42 3.94 -33.60
C PRO A 177 20.98 4.17 -32.19
N THR A 178 22.12 4.84 -32.09
CA THR A 178 22.73 5.22 -30.80
C THR A 178 21.86 6.19 -29.99
N LEU A 179 21.03 7.00 -30.63
CA LEU A 179 20.08 7.89 -29.95
C LEU A 179 18.80 7.17 -29.54
N THR A 180 18.34 6.18 -30.32
CA THR A 180 17.16 5.38 -29.96
C THR A 180 17.46 4.49 -28.75
N GLU A 181 18.61 3.81 -28.74
CA GLU A 181 19.09 3.04 -27.59
C GLU A 181 19.18 3.89 -26.31
N LYS A 182 19.80 5.08 -26.41
CA LYS A 182 19.90 6.01 -25.26
C LYS A 182 18.54 6.48 -24.76
N ARG A 183 17.56 6.67 -25.65
CA ARG A 183 16.19 7.07 -25.27
C ARG A 183 15.46 5.92 -24.59
N LEU A 184 15.60 4.69 -25.08
CA LEU A 184 15.04 3.50 -24.45
C LEU A 184 15.61 3.30 -23.05
N ALA A 185 16.94 3.33 -22.90
CA ALA A 185 17.59 3.20 -21.59
C ALA A 185 17.11 4.27 -20.59
N LYS A 186 16.97 5.54 -21.05
CA LYS A 186 16.41 6.62 -20.20
C LYS A 186 14.94 6.38 -19.84
N ALA A 187 14.14 5.86 -20.77
CA ALA A 187 12.73 5.56 -20.52
C ALA A 187 12.57 4.43 -19.49
N GLU A 188 13.39 3.38 -19.58
CA GLU A 188 13.42 2.29 -18.61
C GLU A 188 13.84 2.78 -17.22
N GLN A 189 14.89 3.59 -17.13
CA GLN A 189 15.30 4.21 -15.86
C GLN A 189 14.19 5.09 -15.26
N ALA A 190 13.46 5.83 -16.09
CA ALA A 190 12.34 6.63 -15.62
C ALA A 190 11.19 5.77 -15.09
N LYS A 191 10.88 4.64 -15.74
CA LYS A 191 9.89 3.66 -15.25
C LYS A 191 10.31 3.06 -13.90
N GLN A 192 11.57 2.62 -13.78
CA GLN A 192 12.10 2.08 -12.53
C GLN A 192 12.05 3.09 -11.38
N ARG A 193 12.39 4.36 -11.64
CA ARG A 193 12.29 5.44 -10.64
C ARG A 193 10.86 5.65 -10.16
N LYS A 194 9.87 5.62 -11.05
CA LYS A 194 8.45 5.76 -10.67
C LYS A 194 7.99 4.59 -9.80
N ILE A 195 8.38 3.36 -10.13
CA ILE A 195 8.05 2.17 -9.33
C ILE A 195 8.69 2.28 -7.94
N LEU A 196 9.94 2.69 -7.85
CA LEU A 196 10.64 2.86 -6.57
C LEU A 196 10.00 3.97 -5.71
N GLN A 197 9.61 5.09 -6.32
CA GLN A 197 8.91 6.18 -5.64
C GLN A 197 7.53 5.73 -5.13
N ALA A 198 6.77 5.00 -5.94
CA ALA A 198 5.48 4.46 -5.54
C ALA A 198 5.64 3.46 -4.38
N GLY A 199 6.61 2.55 -4.47
CA GLY A 199 6.95 1.62 -3.39
C GLY A 199 7.37 2.34 -2.09
N GLY A 200 8.18 3.40 -2.21
CA GLY A 200 8.58 4.23 -1.07
C GLY A 200 7.41 4.94 -0.38
N LEU A 201 6.46 5.47 -1.16
CA LEU A 201 5.24 6.09 -0.63
C LEU A 201 4.36 5.09 0.14
N VAL A 202 4.16 3.90 -0.43
CA VAL A 202 3.40 2.82 0.23
C VAL A 202 4.07 2.41 1.53
N TYR A 203 5.39 2.20 1.51
CA TYR A 203 6.15 1.85 2.70
C TYR A 203 6.06 2.93 3.79
N ALA A 204 6.20 4.21 3.41
CA ALA A 204 6.06 5.33 4.35
C ALA A 204 4.66 5.40 4.97
N ALA A 205 3.60 5.14 4.20
CA ALA A 205 2.23 5.10 4.71
C ALA A 205 2.01 3.97 5.73
N VAL A 206 2.56 2.78 5.46
CA VAL A 206 2.51 1.64 6.41
C VAL A 206 3.27 1.97 7.69
N MET A 207 4.46 2.56 7.59
CA MET A 207 5.24 2.97 8.75
C MET A 207 4.54 4.05 9.58
N ALA A 208 3.87 5.01 8.93
CA ALA A 208 3.07 6.03 9.62
C ALA A 208 1.88 5.41 10.35
N LEU A 209 1.16 4.48 9.72
CA LEU A 209 0.07 3.73 10.36
C LEU A 209 0.55 2.93 11.57
N ALA A 210 1.69 2.24 11.45
CA ALA A 210 2.29 1.52 12.57
C ALA A 210 2.63 2.49 13.72
N ALA A 211 3.27 3.63 13.43
CA ALA A 211 3.60 4.62 14.44
C ALA A 211 2.36 5.20 15.15
N VAL A 212 1.27 5.45 14.42
CA VAL A 212 -0.01 5.88 15.01
C VAL A 212 -0.59 4.78 15.89
N TYR A 213 -0.60 3.53 15.41
CA TYR A 213 -1.12 2.39 16.16
C TYR A 213 -0.38 2.18 17.50
N PHE A 214 0.95 2.31 17.51
CA PHE A 214 1.74 2.19 18.74
C PHE A 214 1.67 3.41 19.64
N SER A 215 1.54 4.63 19.11
CA SER A 215 1.54 5.85 19.94
C SER A 215 0.22 6.10 20.67
N LEU A 216 -0.92 5.74 20.07
CA LEU A 216 -2.26 5.86 20.67
C LEU A 216 -2.39 5.20 22.07
N PRO A 217 -2.01 3.93 22.29
CA PRO A 217 -2.12 3.31 23.60
C PRO A 217 -1.20 3.96 24.64
N PHE A 218 0.01 4.37 24.24
CA PHE A 218 0.92 5.10 25.13
C PHE A 218 0.34 6.44 25.59
N LEU A 219 -0.31 7.18 24.68
CA LEU A 219 -1.00 8.43 25.00
C LEU A 219 -2.19 8.19 25.95
N ARG A 220 -2.99 7.14 25.69
CA ARG A 220 -4.11 6.76 26.56
C ARG A 220 -3.65 6.36 27.95
N LEU A 221 -2.56 5.60 28.05
CA LEU A 221 -1.97 5.22 29.33
C LEU A 221 -1.54 6.45 30.13
N LYS A 222 -0.81 7.38 29.50
CA LYS A 222 -0.41 8.63 30.16
C LYS A 222 -1.60 9.50 30.60
N MET A 223 -2.68 9.52 29.83
CA MET A 223 -3.91 10.22 30.24
C MET A 223 -4.59 9.53 31.43
N ALA A 224 -4.68 8.21 31.42
CA ALA A 224 -5.23 7.43 32.52
C ALA A 224 -4.41 7.59 33.80
N GLU A 225 -3.07 7.52 33.71
CA GLU A 225 -2.17 7.77 34.84
C GLU A 225 -2.37 9.16 35.44
N ARG A 226 -2.55 10.20 34.60
CA ARG A 226 -2.84 11.56 35.10
C ARG A 226 -4.19 11.64 35.82
N GLN A 227 -5.20 10.95 35.32
CA GLN A 227 -6.52 10.89 35.98
C GLN A 227 -6.45 10.14 37.31
N LEU A 228 -5.73 9.01 37.35
CA LEU A 228 -5.47 8.28 38.58
C LEU A 228 -4.71 9.13 39.60
N ALA A 229 -3.68 9.86 39.17
CA ALA A 229 -2.91 10.74 40.05
C ALA A 229 -3.76 11.89 40.63
N ALA A 230 -4.73 12.41 39.88
CA ALA A 230 -5.65 13.41 40.38
C ALA A 230 -6.57 12.81 41.47
N ILE A 231 -7.16 11.64 41.20
CA ILE A 231 -8.09 10.96 42.11
C ILE A 231 -7.37 10.40 43.34
N SER A 232 -6.13 9.93 43.22
CA SER A 232 -5.39 9.31 44.31
C SER A 232 -5.20 10.27 45.49
N THR A 233 -4.93 11.55 45.21
CA THR A 233 -4.75 12.57 46.25
C THR A 233 -6.03 12.84 47.04
N GLU A 234 -7.19 12.80 46.37
CA GLU A 234 -8.48 12.96 47.02
C GLU A 234 -8.88 11.69 47.79
N ALA A 235 -8.63 10.52 47.20
CA ALA A 235 -8.86 9.23 47.84
C ALA A 235 -8.01 9.04 49.11
N GLU A 236 -6.76 9.54 49.12
CA GLU A 236 -5.90 9.52 50.31
C GLU A 236 -6.46 10.37 51.45
N LYS A 237 -6.98 11.56 51.14
CA LYS A 237 -7.65 12.41 52.14
C LYS A 237 -8.88 11.73 52.70
N ILE A 238 -9.73 11.16 51.85
CA ILE A 238 -10.93 10.41 52.28
C ILE A 238 -10.54 9.19 53.14
N ARG A 239 -9.50 8.45 52.77
CA ARG A 239 -8.99 7.32 53.58
C ARG A 239 -8.48 7.79 54.93
N SER A 240 -7.70 8.86 54.99
CA SER A 240 -7.18 9.40 56.25
C SER A 240 -8.29 9.89 57.19
N THR A 241 -9.32 10.55 56.65
CA THR A 241 -10.45 11.01 57.45
C THR A 241 -11.31 9.84 57.89
N ALA A 242 -11.58 8.86 57.03
CA ALA A 242 -12.30 7.65 57.40
C ALA A 242 -11.61 6.87 58.53
N MET A 243 -10.27 6.78 58.52
CA MET A 243 -9.51 6.16 59.60
C MET A 243 -9.62 6.96 60.90
N ALA A 244 -9.46 8.28 60.85
CA ALA A 244 -9.64 9.15 62.01
C ALA A 244 -11.06 9.07 62.60
N TRP A 245 -12.10 9.02 61.74
CA TRP A 245 -13.49 8.84 62.16
C TRP A 245 -13.75 7.45 62.76
N ARG A 246 -13.06 6.41 62.30
CA ARG A 246 -13.17 5.06 62.86
C ARG A 246 -12.54 5.00 64.26
N GLU A 247 -11.40 5.63 64.45
CA GLU A 247 -10.74 5.75 65.76
C GLU A 247 -11.57 6.58 66.73
N ALA A 248 -12.09 7.74 66.29
CA ALA A 248 -12.98 8.56 67.11
C ALA A 248 -14.33 7.87 67.40
N GLY A 249 -14.89 7.14 66.42
CA GLY A 249 -16.15 6.41 66.57
C GLY A 249 -16.07 5.29 67.61
N ALA A 250 -14.91 4.66 67.78
CA ALA A 250 -14.68 3.68 68.85
C ALA A 250 -14.77 4.31 70.25
N LEU A 251 -14.41 5.58 70.39
CA LEU A 251 -14.48 6.32 71.66
C LEU A 251 -15.87 6.91 71.94
N VAL A 252 -16.62 7.25 70.89
CA VAL A 252 -17.94 7.93 71.00
C VAL A 252 -19.11 6.95 71.08
N ASN A 253 -18.96 5.70 70.60
CA ASN A 253 -20.05 4.72 70.67
C ASN A 253 -20.23 4.20 72.11
N SER A 254 -21.25 4.69 72.81
CA SER A 254 -21.55 4.32 74.21
C SER A 254 -21.78 2.82 74.40
N GLN A 255 -22.20 2.10 73.35
CA GLN A 255 -22.51 0.66 73.41
C GLN A 255 -21.26 -0.25 73.40
N MET A 256 -20.10 0.28 72.97
CA MET A 256 -18.82 -0.44 72.90
C MET A 256 -17.78 0.15 73.87
N ASN A 257 -18.16 1.16 74.66
CA ASN A 257 -17.29 1.75 75.64
C ASN A 257 -17.21 0.86 76.89
N VAL A 258 -15.99 0.41 77.20
CA VAL A 258 -15.70 -0.49 78.32
C VAL A 258 -16.25 0.03 79.65
N LEU A 259 -16.16 1.34 79.87
CA LEU A 259 -16.58 1.97 81.12
C LEU A 259 -18.10 1.95 81.28
N GLU A 260 -18.83 2.17 80.20
CA GLU A 260 -20.29 2.16 80.18
C GLU A 260 -20.83 0.74 80.38
N VAL A 261 -20.22 -0.25 79.71
CA VAL A 261 -20.58 -1.67 79.88
C VAL A 261 -20.34 -2.14 81.32
N LEU A 262 -19.19 -1.78 81.91
CA LEU A 262 -18.90 -2.07 83.32
C LEU A 262 -19.89 -1.37 84.27
N TRP A 263 -20.22 -0.11 83.99
CA TRP A 263 -21.22 0.63 84.77
C TRP A 263 -22.59 -0.05 84.70
N GLN A 264 -23.06 -0.41 83.50
CA GLN A 264 -24.33 -1.10 83.32
C GLN A 264 -24.38 -2.44 84.06
N ILE A 265 -23.31 -3.25 84.01
CA ILE A 265 -23.24 -4.57 84.67
C ILE A 265 -23.18 -4.46 86.21
N SER A 266 -22.55 -3.40 86.73
CA SER A 266 -22.43 -3.15 88.16
C SER A 266 -23.60 -2.38 88.76
N ARG A 267 -24.42 -1.72 87.94
CA ARG A 267 -25.60 -0.94 88.34
C ARG A 267 -26.55 -1.61 89.34
N PRO A 268 -26.99 -2.87 89.17
CA PRO A 268 -27.94 -3.51 90.11
C PRO A 268 -27.31 -3.85 91.46
N LEU A 269 -25.97 -3.83 91.55
CA LEU A 269 -25.20 -4.11 92.78
C LEU A 269 -24.96 -2.84 93.61
N VAL A 270 -25.02 -1.66 92.98
CA VAL A 270 -24.63 -0.38 93.61
C VAL A 270 -25.79 0.60 93.70
N GLU A 271 -26.64 0.70 92.69
CA GLU A 271 -27.61 1.77 92.55
C GLU A 271 -29.00 1.33 93.02
N LYS A 272 -29.20 1.36 94.34
CA LYS A 272 -30.46 1.54 95.09
C LYS A 272 -30.12 1.23 96.54
N ASP A 273 -30.41 2.13 97.47
CA ASP A 273 -30.47 1.79 98.89
C ASP A 273 -31.87 1.20 99.17
N PRO A 274 -32.02 -0.10 99.47
CA PRO A 274 -31.05 -1.21 99.43
C PRO A 274 -30.93 -1.88 98.04
N PRO A 275 -29.79 -2.56 97.76
CA PRO A 275 -29.47 -3.11 96.45
C PRO A 275 -30.51 -4.13 96.00
N GLN A 276 -30.83 -4.13 94.71
CA GLN A 276 -31.90 -4.97 94.17
C GLN A 276 -31.53 -6.46 94.19
N ILE A 277 -30.22 -6.76 94.29
CA ILE A 277 -29.66 -8.11 94.46
C ILE A 277 -28.58 -8.01 95.55
N ASP A 278 -28.86 -8.55 96.74
CA ASP A 278 -27.95 -8.54 97.87
C ASP A 278 -27.12 -9.83 97.93
N GLY A 279 -25.83 -9.71 98.23
CA GLY A 279 -24.90 -10.84 98.37
C GLY A 279 -24.22 -11.32 97.08
N VAL A 280 -24.20 -10.55 96.00
CA VAL A 280 -23.42 -10.86 94.78
C VAL A 280 -22.27 -9.86 94.61
N ARG A 281 -21.03 -10.37 94.44
CA ARG A 281 -19.81 -9.56 94.26
C ARG A 281 -19.09 -9.97 92.98
N LEU A 282 -18.74 -8.98 92.15
CA LEU A 282 -17.88 -9.20 90.98
C LEU A 282 -16.41 -9.23 91.41
N THR A 283 -15.66 -10.22 90.91
CA THR A 283 -14.24 -10.42 91.22
C THR A 283 -13.34 -10.08 90.03
N GLN A 284 -13.79 -10.37 88.81
CA GLN A 284 -13.04 -10.08 87.58
C GLN A 284 -13.98 -9.61 86.48
N PHE A 285 -13.53 -8.58 85.76
CA PHE A 285 -14.18 -8.05 84.57
C PHE A 285 -13.11 -7.92 83.49
N GLU A 286 -13.33 -8.58 82.35
CA GLU A 286 -12.47 -8.45 81.17
C GLU A 286 -13.31 -8.09 79.95
N TYR A 287 -12.83 -7.13 79.16
CA TYR A 287 -13.47 -6.69 77.94
C TYR A 287 -12.45 -6.60 76.81
N ASN A 288 -12.69 -7.32 75.72
CA ASN A 288 -11.77 -7.40 74.57
C ASN A 288 -12.44 -6.90 73.27
N GLY A 289 -13.51 -6.10 73.37
CA GLY A 289 -14.30 -5.62 72.21
C GLY A 289 -15.09 -6.70 71.46
N LYS A 290 -14.70 -7.97 71.59
CA LYS A 290 -15.31 -9.16 70.98
C LYS A 290 -16.00 -10.08 71.97
N HIS A 291 -15.63 -10.02 73.25
CA HIS A 291 -16.26 -10.75 74.35
C HIS A 291 -16.17 -9.93 75.62
N VAL A 292 -17.16 -10.12 76.49
CA VAL A 292 -17.21 -9.61 77.86
C VAL A 292 -17.16 -10.81 78.77
N PHE A 293 -16.14 -10.91 79.61
CA PHE A 293 -15.99 -11.99 80.57
C PHE A 293 -16.16 -11.46 81.99
N LEU A 294 -17.04 -12.10 82.73
CA LEU A 294 -17.42 -11.72 84.09
C LEU A 294 -17.20 -12.91 85.00
N THR A 295 -16.54 -12.69 86.13
CA THR A 295 -16.54 -13.65 87.23
C THR A 295 -17.00 -12.97 88.51
N GLY A 296 -17.73 -13.71 89.32
CA GLY A 296 -18.18 -13.22 90.62
C GLY A 296 -18.53 -14.35 91.57
N GLU A 297 -18.85 -13.94 92.79
CA GLU A 297 -19.27 -14.80 93.89
C GLU A 297 -20.63 -14.32 94.40
N GLY A 298 -21.60 -15.22 94.48
CA GLY A 298 -22.89 -15.02 95.11
C GLY A 298 -22.94 -15.71 96.48
N LYS A 299 -23.72 -15.18 97.41
CA LYS A 299 -23.97 -15.76 98.73
C LYS A 299 -24.67 -17.12 98.64
N ASP A 300 -25.60 -17.25 97.68
CA ASP A 300 -26.36 -18.47 97.41
C ASP A 300 -26.55 -18.66 95.89
N LEU A 301 -26.84 -19.89 95.48
CA LEU A 301 -27.14 -20.23 94.07
C LEU A 301 -28.33 -19.40 93.54
N GLU A 302 -29.35 -19.19 94.37
CA GLU A 302 -30.57 -18.46 94.00
C GLU A 302 -30.31 -16.99 93.66
N GLN A 303 -29.38 -16.33 94.37
CA GLN A 303 -29.03 -14.93 94.12
C GLN A 303 -28.20 -14.77 92.84
N THR A 304 -27.39 -15.78 92.54
CA THR A 304 -26.60 -15.86 91.31
C THR A 304 -27.51 -15.99 90.08
N GLU A 305 -28.55 -16.84 90.17
CA GLU A 305 -29.55 -17.00 89.10
C GLU A 305 -30.41 -15.74 88.90
N LYS A 306 -30.78 -15.04 90.00
CA LYS A 306 -31.47 -13.74 89.92
C LYS A 306 -30.63 -12.70 89.18
N TYR A 307 -29.31 -12.67 89.42
CA TYR A 307 -28.39 -11.79 88.71
C TYR A 307 -28.33 -12.11 87.21
N PHE A 308 -28.25 -13.39 86.82
CA PHE A 308 -28.25 -13.78 85.40
C PHE A 308 -29.55 -13.43 84.67
N ASN A 309 -30.70 -13.61 85.33
CA ASN A 309 -31.99 -13.26 84.75
C ASN A 309 -32.12 -11.74 84.57
N TRP A 310 -31.59 -10.95 85.49
CA TRP A 310 -31.50 -9.50 85.33
C TRP A 310 -30.58 -9.11 84.16
N LEU A 311 -29.43 -9.78 84.05
CA LEU A 311 -28.42 -9.50 83.04
C LEU A 311 -28.96 -9.76 81.62
N LYS A 312 -29.74 -10.82 81.44
CA LYS A 312 -30.45 -11.14 80.18
C LYS A 312 -31.64 -10.21 79.91
N GLY A 313 -32.27 -9.67 80.96
CA GLY A 313 -33.48 -8.84 80.86
C GLY A 313 -33.23 -7.34 80.66
N ASN A 314 -32.00 -6.86 80.84
CA ASN A 314 -31.67 -5.44 80.72
C ASN A 314 -31.62 -5.01 79.24
N LYS A 315 -32.40 -3.97 78.88
CA LYS A 315 -32.52 -3.47 77.49
C LYS A 315 -31.20 -3.01 76.88
N GLU A 316 -30.27 -2.52 77.69
CA GLU A 316 -28.97 -2.02 77.23
C GLU A 316 -27.94 -3.14 77.03
N LEU A 317 -28.08 -4.25 77.78
CA LEU A 317 -27.23 -5.45 77.68
C LEU A 317 -27.85 -6.56 76.82
N ALA A 318 -29.08 -6.38 76.34
CA ALA A 318 -29.81 -7.32 75.48
C ALA A 318 -29.16 -7.52 74.10
N LEU A 319 -28.26 -6.62 73.70
CA LEU A 319 -27.46 -6.76 72.49
C LEU A 319 -26.45 -7.92 72.61
N TYR A 320 -25.99 -8.25 73.82
CA TYR A 320 -25.01 -9.29 74.06
C TYR A 320 -25.69 -10.67 74.21
N GLN A 321 -25.15 -11.68 73.54
CA GLN A 321 -25.55 -13.06 73.74
C GLN A 321 -24.82 -13.62 74.97
N TRP A 322 -25.53 -13.73 76.08
CA TRP A 322 -24.98 -14.18 77.36
C TRP A 322 -25.02 -15.70 77.48
N SER A 323 -23.84 -16.32 77.58
CA SER A 323 -23.63 -17.70 77.96
C SER A 323 -23.11 -17.76 79.39
N HIS A 324 -23.67 -18.65 80.22
CA HIS A 324 -23.13 -18.88 81.56
C HIS A 324 -23.14 -20.38 81.88
N PRO A 325 -21.99 -20.97 82.27
CA PRO A 325 -21.97 -22.31 82.85
C PRO A 325 -22.69 -22.33 84.22
N GLN A 326 -23.09 -23.51 84.68
CA GLN A 326 -23.71 -23.65 86.00
C GLN A 326 -22.74 -23.17 87.11
N PRO A 327 -23.21 -22.39 88.09
CA PRO A 327 -22.36 -21.88 89.17
C PRO A 327 -21.77 -23.03 90.00
N ARG A 328 -20.52 -22.88 90.46
CA ARG A 328 -19.86 -23.86 91.32
C ARG A 328 -19.97 -23.42 92.78
N LEU A 329 -20.49 -24.30 93.64
CA LEU A 329 -20.49 -24.08 95.08
C LEU A 329 -19.06 -24.25 95.63
N LEU A 330 -18.54 -23.20 96.25
CA LEU A 330 -17.27 -23.20 96.94
C LEU A 330 -17.42 -23.80 98.35
N PRO A 331 -16.33 -24.31 98.94
CA PRO A 331 -16.33 -24.90 100.29
C PRO A 331 -16.75 -23.94 101.42
N ASN A 332 -16.78 -22.62 101.14
CA ASN A 332 -17.15 -21.55 102.06
C ASN A 332 -18.66 -21.24 102.06
N GLY A 333 -19.47 -21.98 101.28
CA GLY A 333 -20.92 -21.78 101.16
C GLY A 333 -21.33 -20.78 100.06
N ASN A 334 -20.38 -20.05 99.46
CA ASN A 334 -20.66 -19.13 98.36
C ASN A 334 -20.70 -19.86 97.01
N ALA A 335 -21.45 -19.33 96.04
CA ALA A 335 -21.50 -19.82 94.67
C ALA A 335 -20.63 -18.95 93.75
N GLN A 336 -19.61 -19.53 93.10
CA GLN A 336 -18.84 -18.86 92.06
C GLN A 336 -19.56 -18.97 90.72
N PHE A 337 -19.67 -17.86 90.00
CA PHE A 337 -20.24 -17.84 88.67
C PHE A 337 -19.29 -17.20 87.66
N GLN A 338 -19.50 -17.61 86.40
CA GLN A 338 -18.82 -17.06 85.24
C GLN A 338 -19.88 -16.73 84.19
N ALA A 339 -19.72 -15.59 83.51
CA ALA A 339 -20.60 -15.17 82.43
C ALA A 339 -19.75 -14.70 81.26
N GLU A 340 -20.14 -15.09 80.06
CA GLU A 340 -19.56 -14.60 78.82
C GLU A 340 -20.64 -13.94 77.96
N GLY A 341 -20.42 -12.69 77.56
CA GLY A 341 -21.30 -11.94 76.67
C GLY A 341 -20.63 -11.67 75.33
N ILE A 342 -21.26 -12.07 74.22
CA ILE A 342 -20.75 -11.82 72.86
C ILE A 342 -21.61 -10.71 72.20
N PRO A 343 -21.05 -9.56 71.79
CA PRO A 343 -21.79 -8.51 71.10
C PRO A 343 -22.18 -8.92 69.68
N PRO A 344 -23.27 -8.35 69.12
CA PRO A 344 -23.74 -8.69 67.80
C PRO A 344 -22.80 -8.08 66.75
N GLY A 345 -22.04 -8.92 66.06
CA GLY A 345 -21.01 -8.53 65.09
C GLY A 345 -19.62 -9.10 65.36
N ALA A 346 -19.39 -9.74 66.52
CA ALA A 346 -18.15 -10.45 66.86
C ALA A 346 -18.22 -11.97 66.66
N ALA A 347 -19.36 -12.50 66.21
CA ALA A 347 -19.48 -13.91 65.84
C ALA A 347 -18.44 -14.25 64.74
N PRO A 348 -17.69 -15.36 64.87
CA PRO A 348 -16.82 -15.81 63.79
C PRO A 348 -17.70 -16.08 62.56
N LYS A 349 -17.45 -15.35 61.47
CA LYS A 349 -17.92 -15.75 60.14
C LYS A 349 -17.16 -17.03 59.78
N GLU A 350 -17.69 -18.18 60.14
CA GLU A 350 -17.30 -19.44 59.51
C GLU A 350 -17.82 -19.42 58.06
N GLY A 351 -16.89 -19.54 57.10
CA GLY A 351 -17.22 -19.73 55.69
C GLY A 351 -16.71 -18.65 54.74
N GLU A 352 -15.39 -18.46 54.63
CA GLU A 352 -14.77 -18.00 53.38
C GLU A 352 -13.78 -19.09 52.93
N GLU A 353 -14.31 -20.06 52.20
CA GLU A 353 -13.52 -20.94 51.32
C GLU A 353 -12.90 -20.08 50.22
N GLY A 354 -11.68 -19.59 50.48
CA GLY A 354 -10.81 -19.01 49.47
C GLY A 354 -10.07 -20.10 48.71
N GLY A 355 -10.75 -20.69 47.73
CA GLY A 355 -10.11 -21.48 46.68
C GLY A 355 -9.08 -20.64 45.93
N THR A 356 -7.83 -21.10 45.91
CA THR A 356 -6.81 -20.64 44.97
C THR A 356 -6.18 -21.86 44.33
N ASP A 357 -6.78 -22.30 43.23
CA ASP A 357 -6.11 -23.08 42.20
C ASP A 357 -5.09 -22.16 41.51
N ALA A 358 -3.81 -22.49 41.64
CA ALA A 358 -2.78 -22.07 40.70
C ALA A 358 -1.71 -23.17 40.62
N ASN A 359 -2.04 -24.24 39.91
CA ASN A 359 -1.07 -25.22 39.46
C ASN A 359 -0.35 -24.65 38.22
N ALA A 360 0.89 -24.22 38.41
CA ALA A 360 1.82 -23.95 37.33
C ALA A 360 2.48 -25.27 36.93
N ASN A 361 2.19 -25.78 35.73
CA ASN A 361 3.12 -26.67 35.05
C ASN A 361 2.93 -26.72 33.52
N GLY A 362 4.05 -26.44 32.85
CA GLY A 362 4.51 -26.85 31.53
C GLY A 362 3.55 -27.45 30.51
N SER A 363 3.47 -26.78 29.36
CA SER A 363 3.74 -27.33 28.02
C SER A 363 4.02 -26.19 27.05
#